data_AF-A0A5B1LEN4-F1
#
_entry.id   AF-A0A5B1LEN4-F1
#
_cell.length_a   1.000
_cell.length_b   1.000
_cell.length_c   1.000
_cell.angle_alpha   90.00
_cell.angle_beta   90.00
_cell.angle_gamma   90.00
#
_symmetry.space_group_name_H-M   'P 1'
#
loop_
_entity.id
_entity.type
_entity.pdbx_description
1 polymer ?
#
loop_
_entity_poly.entity_id
_entity_poly.type
_entity_poly.pdbx_seq_one_letter_code
_entity_poly.pdbx_strand_id
1 'polypeptide(L)'
;MTDTRFTTVCDDSEQLLAIVDIEGIGDIETLLMFLFGRPIGVAEGWCVEGGPESLEVTIDGNVEGVCFGIDFPMSLVQLVRSCAEDVSDLGPFRRDDVSGDEETDVASLSDDELITALQQSLGKVRIFNMLNAAD
;
A
#
# COMPACT_ATOMS: atom_id res chain seq x y z
N MET A 1 3.82 -19.50 10.65
CA MET A 1 5.17 -19.25 10.11
C MET A 1 5.06 -17.93 9.40
N THR A 2 5.59 -16.88 9.98
CA THR A 2 5.43 -15.49 9.52
C THR A 2 6.19 -15.32 8.21
N ASP A 3 5.54 -14.79 7.18
CA ASP A 3 6.12 -14.61 5.85
C ASP A 3 7.09 -13.44 5.88
N THR A 4 8.39 -13.75 5.86
CA THR A 4 9.46 -12.77 6.06
C THR A 4 9.62 -11.81 4.89
N ARG A 5 8.99 -12.09 3.75
CA ARG A 5 9.08 -11.24 2.55
C ARG A 5 8.56 -9.83 2.84
N PHE A 6 7.49 -9.71 3.64
CA PHE A 6 6.90 -8.41 3.98
C PHE A 6 7.71 -7.58 4.97
N THR A 7 8.53 -8.24 5.81
CA THR A 7 9.40 -7.61 6.81
C THR A 7 10.84 -7.43 6.31
N THR A 8 11.16 -7.92 5.12
CA THR A 8 12.51 -7.80 4.56
C THR A 8 12.73 -6.36 4.11
N VAL A 9 13.79 -5.74 4.63
CA VAL A 9 14.21 -4.40 4.23
C VAL A 9 14.84 -4.48 2.85
N CYS A 10 14.36 -3.62 1.95
CA CYS A 10 14.82 -3.50 0.57
C CYS A 10 15.52 -2.15 0.41
N ASP A 11 16.55 -2.12 -0.43
CA ASP A 11 17.35 -0.93 -0.71
C ASP A 11 16.78 -0.11 -1.88
N ASP A 12 15.89 -0.70 -2.69
CA ASP A 12 15.24 -0.06 -3.83
C ASP A 12 13.88 -0.72 -4.17
N SER A 13 13.15 -0.09 -5.11
CA SER A 13 11.84 -0.54 -5.56
C SER A 13 11.91 -1.87 -6.29
N GLU A 14 12.93 -2.12 -7.11
CA GLU A 14 13.09 -3.37 -7.86
C GLU A 14 13.24 -4.57 -6.92
N GLN A 15 14.04 -4.42 -5.85
CA GLN A 15 14.21 -5.43 -4.83
C GLN A 15 12.90 -5.71 -4.06
N LEU A 16 12.15 -4.66 -3.73
CA LEU A 16 10.84 -4.79 -3.08
C LEU A 16 9.86 -5.59 -3.96
N LEU A 17 9.76 -5.21 -5.25
CA LEU A 17 8.90 -5.89 -6.22
C LEU A 17 9.27 -7.37 -6.36
N ALA A 18 10.57 -7.67 -6.46
CA ALA A 18 11.07 -9.04 -6.58
C ALA A 18 10.80 -9.90 -5.34
N ILE A 19 10.93 -9.33 -4.14
CA ILE A 19 10.69 -10.06 -2.88
C ILE A 19 9.21 -10.37 -2.69
N VAL A 20 8.33 -9.42 -3.01
CA VAL A 20 6.88 -9.57 -2.83
C VAL A 20 6.24 -10.34 -3.99
N ASP A 21 6.98 -10.55 -5.09
CA ASP A 21 6.55 -11.26 -6.30
C ASP A 21 5.34 -10.53 -6.93
N ILE A 22 5.59 -9.26 -7.27
CA ILE A 22 4.69 -8.32 -7.97
C ILE A 22 5.43 -7.70 -9.15
N GLU A 23 4.68 -7.32 -10.19
CA GLU A 23 5.24 -6.99 -11.52
C GLU A 23 5.59 -5.51 -11.68
N GLY A 24 4.98 -4.63 -10.89
CA GLY A 24 5.29 -3.20 -10.93
C GLY A 24 4.69 -2.39 -9.79
N ILE A 25 5.01 -1.09 -9.76
CA ILE A 25 4.52 -0.15 -8.73
C ILE A 25 2.99 -0.05 -8.69
N GLY A 26 2.31 -0.19 -9.85
CA GLY A 26 0.85 -0.24 -9.91
C GLY A 26 0.23 -1.41 -9.12
N ASP A 27 0.97 -2.50 -8.90
CA ASP A 27 0.52 -3.60 -8.04
C ASP A 27 0.61 -3.23 -6.57
N ILE A 28 1.61 -2.43 -6.18
CA ILE A 28 1.72 -1.87 -4.82
C ILE A 28 0.54 -0.92 -4.60
N GLU A 29 0.25 -0.06 -5.56
CA GLU A 29 -0.92 0.81 -5.52
C GLU A 29 -2.21 0.02 -5.27
N THR A 30 -2.46 -0.99 -6.11
CA THR A 30 -3.64 -1.85 -5.99
C THR A 30 -3.68 -2.60 -4.65
N LEU A 31 -2.51 -3.06 -4.16
CA LEU A 31 -2.38 -3.71 -2.86
C LEU A 31 -2.82 -2.78 -1.72
N LEU A 32 -2.31 -1.55 -1.71
CA LEU A 32 -2.66 -0.55 -0.70
C LEU A 32 -4.13 -0.16 -0.79
N MET A 33 -4.67 0.00 -2.00
CA MET A 33 -6.11 0.25 -2.21
C MET A 33 -6.99 -0.85 -1.62
N PHE A 34 -6.64 -2.13 -1.82
CA PHE A 34 -7.38 -3.24 -1.22
C PHE A 34 -7.20 -3.35 0.29
N LEU A 35 -6.04 -2.97 0.81
CA LEU A 35 -5.75 -3.04 2.22
C LEU A 35 -6.48 -1.94 3.01
N PHE A 36 -6.48 -0.71 2.50
CA PHE A 36 -7.06 0.44 3.17
C PHE A 36 -8.50 0.73 2.76
N GLY A 37 -9.00 0.10 1.69
CA GLY A 37 -10.37 0.30 1.21
C GLY A 37 -10.63 1.70 0.62
N ARG A 38 -9.57 2.41 0.22
CA ARG A 38 -9.66 3.78 -0.33
C ARG A 38 -8.70 3.98 -1.50
N PRO A 39 -8.94 4.98 -2.36
CA PRO A 39 -8.00 5.33 -3.43
C PRO A 39 -6.67 5.76 -2.83
N ILE A 40 -5.62 5.09 -3.29
CA ILE A 40 -4.22 5.37 -2.98
C ILE A 40 -3.50 5.34 -4.32
N GLY A 41 -2.62 6.30 -4.55
CA GLY A 41 -1.72 6.35 -5.70
C GLY A 41 -0.28 6.05 -5.26
N VAL A 42 0.47 5.28 -6.05
CA VAL A 42 1.90 5.03 -5.78
C VAL A 42 2.72 5.30 -7.04
N ALA A 43 3.80 6.06 -6.90
CA ALA A 43 4.72 6.37 -7.98
C ALA A 43 6.18 6.32 -7.49
N GLU A 44 7.12 6.19 -8.41
CA GLU A 44 8.53 6.44 -8.13
C GLU A 44 8.74 7.95 -7.98
N GLY A 45 9.45 8.39 -6.94
CA GLY A 45 9.33 9.73 -6.36
C GLY A 45 9.57 10.94 -7.28
N TRP A 46 8.65 11.92 -7.21
CA TRP A 46 8.81 13.31 -7.69
C TRP A 46 8.30 14.36 -6.66
N CYS A 47 7.70 13.96 -5.54
CA CYS A 47 7.17 14.85 -4.50
C CYS A 47 8.33 15.60 -3.81
N VAL A 48 8.08 16.86 -3.47
CA VAL A 48 9.06 17.88 -3.01
C VAL A 48 9.88 17.49 -1.77
N GLU A 49 9.52 16.43 -1.06
CA GLU A 49 10.17 15.98 0.18
C GLU A 49 10.92 14.63 0.05
N GLY A 50 10.77 13.91 -1.07
CA GLY A 50 11.43 12.62 -1.30
C GLY A 50 12.70 12.72 -2.16
N GLY A 51 13.66 11.82 -1.92
CA GLY A 51 14.81 11.65 -2.81
C GLY A 51 14.46 10.95 -4.14
N PRO A 52 15.37 10.90 -5.11
CA PRO A 52 15.19 10.11 -6.34
C PRO A 52 15.05 8.60 -6.08
N GLU A 53 15.38 8.16 -4.87
CA GLU A 53 15.31 6.78 -4.39
C GLU A 53 14.19 6.68 -3.33
N SER A 54 12.99 7.12 -3.68
CA SER A 54 11.81 7.09 -2.80
C SER A 54 10.56 6.62 -3.54
N LEU A 55 9.62 6.06 -2.78
CA LEU A 55 8.26 5.83 -3.23
C LEU A 55 7.38 6.98 -2.79
N GLU A 56 6.68 7.58 -3.73
CA GLU A 56 5.67 8.58 -3.48
C GLU A 56 4.31 7.89 -3.30
N VAL A 57 3.65 8.19 -2.19
CA VAL A 57 2.31 7.69 -1.88
C VAL A 57 1.37 8.87 -1.78
N THR A 58 0.27 8.82 -2.52
CA THR A 58 -0.83 9.76 -2.43
C THR A 58 -2.06 9.05 -1.86
N ILE A 59 -2.66 9.59 -0.81
CA ILE A 59 -3.85 9.01 -0.17
C ILE A 59 -5.00 10.00 -0.29
N ASP A 60 -6.08 9.60 -0.94
CA ASP A 60 -7.26 10.44 -1.10
C ASP A 60 -8.12 10.46 0.17
N GLY A 61 -8.39 11.66 0.69
CA GLY A 61 -9.40 11.92 1.71
C GLY A 61 -10.74 12.38 1.14
N ASN A 62 -11.73 12.55 2.02
CA ASN A 62 -13.04 13.06 1.62
C ASN A 62 -13.03 14.55 1.25
N VAL A 63 -12.08 15.30 1.83
CA VAL A 63 -11.98 16.77 1.70
C VAL A 63 -10.65 17.17 1.07
N GLU A 64 -9.57 16.52 1.50
CA GLU A 64 -8.20 16.75 1.05
C GLU A 64 -7.45 15.42 1.00
N GLY A 65 -6.45 15.31 0.13
CA GLY A 65 -5.53 14.18 0.08
C GLY A 65 -4.16 14.56 0.61
N VAL A 66 -3.36 13.57 0.97
CA VAL A 66 -1.96 13.74 1.41
C VAL A 66 -1.02 13.08 0.40
N CYS A 67 0.06 13.76 0.02
CA CYS A 67 1.21 13.16 -0.68
C CYS A 67 2.38 13.14 0.31
N PHE A 68 3.07 12.02 0.40
CA PHE A 68 4.35 11.93 1.08
C PHE A 68 5.28 10.95 0.38
N GLY A 69 6.59 11.17 0.53
CA GLY A 69 7.63 10.27 0.04
C GLY A 69 8.14 9.37 1.16
N ILE A 70 8.43 8.12 0.85
CA ILE A 70 9.13 7.18 1.73
C ILE A 70 10.43 6.78 1.06
N ASP A 71 11.55 7.16 1.66
CA ASP A 71 12.88 6.82 1.17
C ASP A 71 13.25 5.38 1.47
N PHE A 72 13.99 4.77 0.55
CA PHE A 72 14.70 3.53 0.83
C PHE A 72 15.93 3.80 1.74
N PRO A 73 16.36 2.81 2.56
CA PRO A 73 15.88 1.44 2.63
C PRO A 73 14.62 1.24 3.48
N MET A 74 13.69 0.41 3.00
CA MET A 74 12.38 0.17 3.63
C MET A 74 11.82 -1.23 3.36
N SER A 75 10.93 -1.70 4.22
CA SER A 75 10.14 -2.93 4.03
C SER A 75 8.69 -2.62 3.66
N LEU A 76 7.95 -3.61 3.14
CA LEU A 76 6.52 -3.42 2.84
C LEU A 76 5.69 -3.14 4.09
N VAL A 77 6.05 -3.75 5.23
CA VAL A 77 5.41 -3.44 6.52
C VAL A 77 5.63 -1.97 6.89
N GLN A 78 6.85 -1.43 6.71
CA GLN A 78 7.11 -0.02 7.00
C GLN A 78 6.33 0.93 6.07
N LEU A 79 6.25 0.62 4.77
CA LEU A 79 5.40 1.36 3.82
C LEU A 79 3.97 1.46 4.36
N VAL A 80 3.40 0.32 4.68
CA VAL A 80 2.00 0.20 5.08
C VAL A 80 1.77 0.86 6.44
N ARG A 81 2.71 0.76 7.38
CA ARG A 81 2.61 1.43 8.68
C ARG A 81 2.61 2.95 8.51
N SER A 82 3.51 3.48 7.68
CA SER A 82 3.53 4.92 7.37
C SER A 82 2.20 5.36 6.77
N CYS A 83 1.67 4.62 5.78
CA CYS A 83 0.36 4.92 5.22
C CYS A 83 -0.77 4.84 6.25
N ALA A 84 -0.70 3.92 7.21
CA ALA A 84 -1.75 3.75 8.21
C ALA A 84 -1.84 4.94 9.18
N GLU A 85 -0.71 5.58 9.50
CA GLU A 85 -0.70 6.81 10.31
C GLU A 85 -1.46 7.93 9.58
N ASP A 86 -1.12 8.20 8.32
CA ASP A 86 -1.79 9.21 7.50
C ASP A 86 -3.27 8.90 7.21
N VAL A 87 -3.60 7.62 6.97
CA VAL A 87 -4.99 7.17 6.80
C VAL A 87 -5.82 7.42 8.05
N SER A 88 -5.25 7.15 9.23
CA SER A 88 -5.90 7.41 10.52
C SER A 88 -6.16 8.90 10.71
N ASP A 89 -5.20 9.76 10.33
CA ASP A 89 -5.32 11.22 10.44
C ASP A 89 -6.35 11.80 9.47
N LEU A 90 -6.44 11.27 8.24
CA LEU A 90 -7.48 11.62 7.27
C LEU A 90 -8.89 11.20 7.70
N GLY A 91 -8.98 10.22 8.60
CA GLY A 91 -10.23 9.66 9.08
C GLY A 91 -10.99 8.84 8.01
N PRO A 92 -12.26 8.52 8.29
CA PRO A 92 -13.02 7.54 7.52
C PRO A 92 -13.25 8.01 6.07
N PHE A 93 -13.03 7.13 5.11
CA PHE A 93 -13.24 7.41 3.70
C PHE A 93 -14.66 7.04 3.25
N ARG A 94 -15.38 8.01 2.67
CA ARG A 94 -16.70 7.80 2.08
C ARG A 94 -16.65 8.16 0.61
N ARG A 95 -16.52 7.14 -0.24
CA ARG A 95 -16.84 7.28 -1.65
C ARG A 95 -18.36 7.41 -1.77
N ASP A 96 -18.82 8.50 -2.37
CA ASP A 96 -20.23 8.84 -2.58
C ASP A 96 -21.11 7.57 -2.82
N ASP A 97 -21.96 7.27 -1.85
CA ASP A 97 -23.08 6.29 -1.87
C ASP A 97 -22.81 4.78 -1.96
N VAL A 98 -21.59 4.26 -1.80
CA VAL A 98 -21.41 2.79 -1.64
C VAL A 98 -21.03 2.46 -0.19
N SER A 99 -22.05 2.11 0.59
CA SER A 99 -21.86 1.39 1.85
C SER A 99 -21.31 -0.01 1.52
N GLY A 100 -20.05 -0.30 1.83
CA GLY A 100 -19.54 -1.66 1.69
C GLY A 100 -18.03 -1.75 1.50
N ASP A 101 -17.28 -1.55 2.57
CA ASP A 101 -16.54 -2.61 3.27
C ASP A 101 -16.06 -1.99 4.59
N GLU A 102 -15.93 -2.77 5.65
CA GLU A 102 -15.33 -2.28 6.90
C GLU A 102 -13.91 -1.79 6.59
N GLU A 103 -13.65 -0.49 6.79
CA GLU A 103 -12.30 0.06 6.70
C GLU A 103 -11.42 -0.74 7.67
N THR A 104 -10.40 -1.41 7.13
CA THR A 104 -9.47 -2.15 7.98
C THR A 104 -8.62 -1.14 8.74
N ASP A 105 -8.72 -1.12 10.06
CA ASP A 105 -7.86 -0.31 10.92
C ASP A 105 -6.45 -0.93 10.98
N VAL A 106 -5.69 -0.74 9.90
CA VAL A 106 -4.34 -1.26 9.71
C VAL A 106 -3.39 -0.79 10.81
N ALA A 107 -3.58 0.41 11.35
CA ALA A 107 -2.75 0.97 12.42
C ALA A 107 -2.83 0.13 13.70
N SER A 108 -4.01 -0.44 13.98
CA SER A 108 -4.25 -1.28 15.16
C SER A 108 -3.77 -2.73 15.05
N LEU A 109 -3.50 -3.22 13.84
CA LEU A 109 -3.12 -4.62 13.61
C LEU A 109 -1.75 -4.92 14.21
N SER A 110 -1.58 -6.09 14.81
CA SER A 110 -0.26 -6.64 15.10
C SER A 110 0.48 -6.99 13.80
N ASP A 111 1.81 -7.17 13.86
CA ASP A 111 2.59 -7.49 12.66
C ASP A 111 2.16 -8.80 12.00
N ASP A 112 1.77 -9.82 12.78
CA ASP A 112 1.28 -11.09 12.23
C ASP A 112 -0.10 -10.94 11.55
N GLU A 113 -0.99 -10.11 12.10
CA GLU A 113 -2.28 -9.79 11.51
C GLU A 113 -2.11 -8.96 10.23
N LEU A 114 -1.20 -7.99 10.26
CA LEU A 114 -0.84 -7.17 9.11
C LEU A 114 -0.28 -8.03 7.97
N ILE A 115 0.64 -8.94 8.28
CA ILE A 115 1.19 -9.88 7.29
C ILE A 115 0.09 -10.76 6.69
N THR A 116 -0.86 -11.21 7.52
CA THR A 116 -2.01 -11.98 7.04
C THR A 116 -2.89 -11.15 6.10
N ALA A 117 -3.17 -9.89 6.45
CA ALA A 117 -3.93 -8.98 5.60
C ALA A 117 -3.21 -8.68 4.27
N LEU A 118 -1.89 -8.46 4.32
CA LEU A 118 -1.06 -8.28 3.13
C LEU A 118 -1.07 -9.50 2.21
N GLN A 119 -1.01 -10.71 2.76
CA GLN A 119 -1.13 -11.94 1.96
C GLN A 119 -2.49 -12.05 1.27
N GLN A 120 -3.57 -11.71 1.98
CA GLN A 120 -4.91 -11.73 1.41
C GLN A 120 -5.07 -10.69 0.30
N SER A 121 -4.60 -9.46 0.53
CA SER A 121 -4.64 -8.38 -0.46
C SER A 121 -3.78 -8.70 -1.67
N LEU A 122 -2.59 -9.28 -1.49
CA LEU A 122 -1.73 -9.73 -2.59
C LEU A 122 -2.42 -10.82 -3.43
N GLY A 123 -3.14 -11.73 -2.77
CA GLY A 123 -4.00 -12.71 -3.46
C GLY A 123 -5.07 -12.04 -4.34
N LYS A 124 -5.70 -10.96 -3.84
CA LYS A 124 -6.68 -10.17 -4.61
C LYS A 124 -6.02 -9.46 -5.80
N VAL A 125 -4.84 -8.86 -5.63
CA VAL A 125 -4.08 -8.19 -6.71
C VAL A 125 -3.77 -9.17 -7.84
N ARG A 126 -3.28 -10.37 -7.52
CA ARG A 126 -2.99 -11.39 -8.54
C ARG A 126 -4.23 -11.79 -9.33
N ILE A 127 -5.38 -11.95 -8.66
CA ILE A 127 -6.64 -12.24 -9.33
C ILE A 127 -7.07 -11.06 -10.22
N PHE A 128 -6.95 -9.83 -9.72
CA PHE A 128 -7.25 -8.62 -10.48
C PHE A 128 -6.40 -8.51 -11.74
N ASN A 129 -5.09 -8.73 -11.64
CA ASN A 129 -4.17 -8.70 -12.79
C ASN A 129 -4.50 -9.80 -13.80
N MET A 130 -4.81 -11.02 -13.35
CA MET A 130 -5.23 -12.11 -14.24
C MET A 130 -6.52 -11.78 -15.00
N LEU A 131 -7.46 -11.07 -14.38
CA LEU A 131 -8.71 -10.64 -15.02
C LEU A 131 -8.48 -9.51 -16.03
N ASN A 132 -7.65 -8.52 -15.68
CA ASN A 132 -7.33 -7.40 -16.58
C ASN A 132 -6.42 -7.80 -17.75
N ALA A 133 -5.54 -8.77 -17.58
CA ALA A 133 -4.69 -9.27 -18.66
C ALA A 133 -5.47 -10.12 -19.70
N ALA A 134 -6.71 -10.50 -19.39
CA ALA A 134 -7.57 -11.30 -20.27
C ALA A 134 -8.50 -10.46 -21.15
N ASP A 135 -8.51 -9.12 -21.00
CA ASP A 135 -9.30 -8.17 -21.81
C ASP A 135 -8.47 -7.56 -22.95
#